data_AF-A0AAW5TNW7-F1
#
_entry.id   AF-A0AAW5TNW7-F1
#
_cell.length_a   1.000
_cell.length_b   1.000
_cell.length_c   1.000
_cell.angle_alpha   90.00
_cell.angle_beta   90.00
_cell.angle_gamma   90.00
#
_symmetry.space_group_name_H-M   'P 1'
#
loop_
_entity.id
_entity.type
_entity.pdbx_description
1 polymer ?
#
loop_
_entity_poly.entity_id
_entity_poly.type
_entity_poly.pdbx_seq_one_letter_code
_entity_poly.pdbx_strand_id
1 'polypeptide(L)'
;MVLNITVCIIAISVALLAFSIEGKASKAEIVKLKEEIKVLNNNAKEQHQLRSTVYKLKDELNQLYKYKVIYKDKGLFGSRNIEEKYFFDEKSAKEFMEKPNIHEEVLIELGEEK
;
A
#
# COMPACT_ATOMS: atom_id res chain seq x y z
N MET A 1 4.73 7.29 -9.77
CA MET A 1 5.31 8.62 -10.08
C MET A 1 5.25 9.54 -8.86
N VAL A 2 5.69 9.07 -7.68
CA VAL A 2 5.62 9.80 -6.38
C VAL A 2 7.01 10.27 -5.92
N LEU A 3 8.06 9.94 -6.69
CA LEU A 3 9.45 10.26 -6.37
C LEU A 3 9.80 11.75 -6.49
N ASN A 4 8.96 12.57 -7.13
CA ASN A 4 9.31 13.97 -7.43
C ASN A 4 9.08 14.93 -6.27
N ILE A 5 8.08 14.74 -5.43
CA ILE A 5 7.75 15.74 -4.39
C ILE A 5 8.82 15.74 -3.30
N THR A 6 9.24 14.57 -2.82
CA THR A 6 10.28 14.44 -1.77
C THR A 6 11.63 14.96 -2.25
N VAL A 7 12.00 14.68 -3.50
CA VAL A 7 13.24 15.19 -4.11
C VAL A 7 13.18 16.71 -4.28
N CYS A 8 12.04 17.26 -4.69
CA CYS A 8 11.84 18.72 -4.75
C CYS A 8 11.94 19.38 -3.38
N ILE A 9 11.35 18.77 -2.33
CA ILE A 9 11.45 19.29 -0.95
C ILE A 9 12.90 19.32 -0.49
N ILE A 10 13.65 18.22 -0.69
CA ILE A 10 15.08 18.16 -0.32
C ILE A 10 15.89 19.21 -1.10
N ALA A 11 15.66 19.36 -2.41
CA ALA A 11 16.35 20.35 -3.23
C ALA A 11 16.05 21.79 -2.78
N ILE A 12 14.79 22.09 -2.45
CA ILE A 12 14.37 23.41 -1.94
C ILE A 12 14.97 23.66 -0.55
N SER A 13 14.98 22.66 0.34
CA SER A 13 15.60 22.78 1.67
C SER A 13 17.11 23.00 1.58
N VAL A 14 17.81 22.31 0.69
CA VAL A 14 19.26 22.51 0.46
C VAL A 14 19.55 23.88 -0.15
N ALA A 15 18.73 24.34 -1.10
CA ALA A 15 18.88 25.67 -1.70
C ALA A 15 18.61 26.79 -0.68
N LEU A 16 17.59 26.65 0.18
CA LEU A 16 17.32 27.58 1.28
C LEU A 16 18.45 27.59 2.32
N LEU A 17 19.00 26.43 2.66
CA LEU A 17 20.16 26.34 3.55
C LEU A 17 21.39 27.03 2.95
N ALA A 18 21.66 26.85 1.65
CA ALA A 18 22.75 27.53 0.96
C ALA A 18 22.57 29.06 0.93
N PHE A 19 21.35 29.54 0.61
CA PHE A 19 21.01 30.96 0.65
C PHE A 19 21.13 31.58 2.06
N SER A 20 20.76 30.83 3.10
CA SER A 20 20.91 31.26 4.50
C SER A 20 22.36 31.32 4.99
N ILE A 21 23.26 30.51 4.41
CA ILE A 21 24.70 30.55 4.74
C ILE A 21 25.35 31.81 4.16
N GLU A 22 24.89 32.28 3.00
CA GLU A 22 25.45 33.45 2.31
C GLU A 22 25.05 34.79 2.98
N GLY A 23 23.93 34.81 3.70
CA GLY A 23 23.47 35.95 4.50
C GLY A 23 23.33 35.62 5.97
N LYS A 24 24.43 35.50 6.74
CA LYS A 24 24.50 35.37 8.21
C LYS A 24 23.19 34.91 8.88
N ALA A 25 22.71 33.70 8.58
CA ALA A 25 21.57 33.13 9.30
C ALA A 25 21.86 33.18 10.79
N SER A 26 20.94 33.74 11.58
CA SER A 26 21.16 33.85 13.02
C SER A 26 21.29 32.44 13.59
N LYS A 27 22.17 32.24 14.56
CA LYS A 27 22.32 30.92 15.22
C LYS A 27 20.98 30.33 15.70
N ALA A 28 20.01 31.18 16.00
CA ALA A 28 18.65 30.79 16.38
C ALA A 28 17.85 30.17 15.22
N GLU A 29 17.96 30.69 14.01
CA GLU A 29 17.29 30.13 12.82
C GLU A 29 17.86 28.76 12.44
N ILE A 30 19.18 28.60 12.56
CA ILE A 30 19.86 27.32 12.32
C ILE A 30 19.40 26.26 13.34
N VAL A 31 19.25 26.63 14.62
CA VAL A 31 18.76 25.73 15.67
C VAL A 31 17.30 25.33 15.40
N LYS A 32 16.45 26.27 15.01
CA LYS A 32 15.04 26.01 14.69
C LYS A 32 14.90 25.03 13.51
N LEU A 33 15.64 25.24 12.42
CA LEU A 33 15.65 24.35 11.26
C LEU A 33 16.14 22.93 11.62
N LYS A 34 17.13 22.82 12.51
CA LYS A 34 17.64 21.52 12.97
C LYS A 34 16.57 20.71 13.69
N GLU A 35 15.75 21.35 14.53
CA GLU A 35 14.66 20.64 15.21
C GLU A 35 13.49 20.31 14.29
N GLU A 36 13.16 21.19 13.33
CA GLU A 36 12.17 20.86 12.30
C GLU A 36 12.62 19.65 11.45
N ILE A 37 13.89 19.57 11.06
CA ILE A 37 14.46 18.41 10.35
C ILE A 37 14.38 17.14 11.22
N LYS A 38 14.66 17.24 12.53
CA LYS A 38 14.60 16.10 13.45
C LYS A 38 13.18 15.56 13.58
N VAL A 39 12.19 16.46 13.71
CA VAL A 39 10.77 16.09 13.75
C VAL A 39 10.35 15.43 12.43
N LEU A 40 10.70 16.02 11.29
CA LEU A 40 10.40 15.45 9.98
C LEU A 40 11.01 14.05 9.80
N ASN A 41 12.25 13.84 10.24
CA ASN A 41 12.93 12.55 10.13
C ASN A 41 12.30 11.48 11.04
N ASN A 42 11.88 11.86 12.25
CA ASN A 42 11.14 10.96 13.15
C ASN A 42 9.80 10.55 12.55
N ASN A 43 9.04 11.51 12.00
CA ASN A 43 7.76 11.23 11.35
C ASN A 43 7.93 10.30 10.13
N ALA A 44 8.99 10.50 9.34
CA ALA A 44 9.32 9.61 8.23
C ALA A 44 9.63 8.18 8.71
N LYS A 45 10.38 8.04 9.81
CA LYS A 45 10.68 6.74 10.42
C LYS A 45 9.41 6.03 10.90
N GLU A 46 8.51 6.74 11.58
CA GLU A 46 7.22 6.20 12.02
C GLU A 46 6.35 5.77 10.83
N GLN A 47 6.32 6.56 9.77
CA GLN A 47 5.60 6.22 8.54
C GLN A 47 6.16 4.96 7.88
N HIS A 48 7.49 4.81 7.83
CA HIS A 48 8.14 3.59 7.33
C HIS A 48 7.81 2.36 8.18
N GLN A 49 7.83 2.50 9.50
CA GLN A 49 7.45 1.43 10.43
C GLN A 49 5.99 1.02 10.24
N LEU A 50 5.07 2.00 10.17
CA LEU A 50 3.65 1.74 9.92
C LEU A 50 3.45 1.00 8.60
N ARG A 51 4.12 1.43 7.53
CA ARG A 51 4.04 0.78 6.21
C ARG A 51 4.55 -0.67 6.27
N SER A 52 5.64 -0.92 6.98
CA SER A 52 6.17 -2.27 7.21
C SER A 52 5.15 -3.15 7.94
N THR A 53 4.57 -2.65 9.03
CA THR A 53 3.53 -3.35 9.78
C THR A 53 2.30 -3.65 8.93
N VAL A 54 1.84 -2.69 8.12
CA VAL A 54 0.70 -2.89 7.22
C VAL A 54 1.00 -3.98 6.18
N TYR A 55 2.20 -4.01 5.60
CA TYR A 55 2.56 -5.09 4.68
C TYR A 55 2.63 -6.45 5.37
N LYS A 56 3.23 -6.51 6.56
CA LYS A 56 3.27 -7.75 7.36
C LYS A 56 1.86 -8.25 7.68
N LEU A 57 0.97 -7.38 8.12
CA LEU A 57 -0.43 -7.72 8.39
C LEU A 57 -1.17 -8.15 7.12
N LYS A 58 -0.89 -7.54 5.98
CA LYS A 58 -1.44 -7.95 4.69
C LYS A 58 -0.98 -9.37 4.31
N ASP A 59 0.30 -9.69 4.51
CA ASP A 59 0.84 -11.01 4.23
C ASP A 59 0.26 -12.07 5.18
N GLU A 60 0.18 -11.76 6.48
CA GLU A 60 -0.49 -12.60 7.48
C GLU A 60 -1.96 -12.84 7.12
N LEU A 61 -2.69 -11.79 6.72
CA LEU A 61 -4.08 -11.90 6.29
C LEU A 61 -4.23 -12.78 5.05
N ASN A 62 -3.32 -12.66 4.08
CA ASN A 62 -3.33 -13.47 2.87
C ASN A 62 -3.13 -14.96 3.16
N GLN A 63 -2.28 -15.30 4.15
CA GLN A 63 -2.06 -16.68 4.59
C GLN A 63 -3.27 -17.29 5.28
N LEU A 64 -4.18 -16.48 5.81
CA LEU A 64 -5.40 -16.95 6.45
C LEU A 64 -6.48 -17.35 5.44
N TYR A 65 -6.39 -16.92 4.18
CA TYR A 65 -7.34 -17.33 3.16
C TYR A 65 -7.22 -18.82 2.88
N LYS A 66 -8.36 -19.52 2.99
CA LYS A 66 -8.46 -20.96 2.76
C LYS A 66 -9.09 -21.32 1.43
N TYR A 67 -9.72 -20.37 0.75
CA TYR A 67 -10.42 -20.62 -0.49
C TYR A 67 -10.16 -19.51 -1.50
N LYS A 68 -10.03 -19.87 -2.77
CA LYS A 68 -9.95 -18.97 -3.92
C LYS A 68 -11.03 -19.35 -4.92
N VAL A 69 -11.79 -18.36 -5.39
CA VAL A 69 -12.69 -18.51 -6.52
C VAL A 69 -12.06 -17.82 -7.72
N ILE A 70 -11.85 -18.57 -8.78
CA ILE A 70 -11.50 -18.05 -10.10
C ILE A 70 -12.80 -17.98 -10.90
N TYR A 71 -13.17 -16.82 -11.44
CA TYR A 71 -14.47 -16.64 -12.10
C TYR A 71 -14.41 -15.72 -13.31
N LYS A 72 -15.46 -15.79 -14.14
CA LYS A 72 -15.75 -14.81 -15.20
C LYS A 72 -17.10 -14.17 -14.95
N ASP A 73 -17.11 -12.84 -14.97
CA ASP A 73 -18.34 -12.07 -14.97
C ASP A 73 -19.10 -12.23 -16.31
N LYS A 74 -20.44 -12.22 -16.22
CA LYS A 74 -21.34 -12.00 -17.35
C LYS A 74 -21.23 -10.56 -17.82
N GLY A 75 -20.48 -10.34 -18.91
CA GLY A 75 -20.50 -9.08 -19.62
C GLY A 75 -21.73 -8.95 -20.52
N LEU A 76 -22.13 -7.71 -20.83
CA LEU A 76 -23.20 -7.42 -21.78
C LEU A 76 -22.91 -7.93 -23.21
N PHE A 77 -21.63 -8.17 -23.55
CA PHE A 77 -21.15 -8.53 -24.89
C PHE A 77 -20.28 -9.80 -24.92
N GLY A 78 -20.44 -10.68 -23.93
CA GLY A 78 -19.64 -11.91 -23.78
C GLY A 78 -18.94 -12.02 -22.43
N SER A 79 -18.26 -13.14 -22.19
CA SER A 79 -17.53 -13.40 -20.94
C SER A 79 -16.40 -12.38 -20.74
N ARG A 80 -16.34 -11.76 -19.55
CA ARG A 80 -15.24 -10.85 -19.17
C ARG A 80 -13.93 -11.60 -18.88
N ASN A 81 -12.88 -10.82 -18.60
CA ASN A 81 -11.59 -11.31 -18.09
C ASN A 81 -11.80 -12.25 -16.89
N ILE A 82 -10.88 -13.20 -16.73
CA ILE A 82 -10.82 -14.08 -15.58
C ILE A 82 -10.36 -13.26 -14.36
N GLU A 83 -11.13 -13.33 -13.28
CA GLU A 83 -10.88 -12.66 -12.01
C GLU A 83 -10.67 -13.68 -10.88
N GLU A 84 -9.97 -13.26 -9.83
CA GLU A 84 -9.73 -14.08 -8.64
C GLU A 84 -10.27 -13.38 -7.38
N LYS A 85 -10.87 -14.16 -6.49
CA LYS A 85 -11.32 -13.68 -5.19
C LYS A 85 -11.04 -14.69 -4.08
N TYR A 86 -10.59 -14.19 -2.93
CA TYR A 86 -10.11 -14.98 -1.81
C TYR A 86 -11.10 -14.94 -0.63
N PHE A 87 -11.24 -16.07 0.07
CA PHE A 87 -12.19 -16.27 1.16
C PHE A 87 -11.56 -17.06 2.31
N PHE A 88 -12.01 -16.77 3.54
CA PHE A 88 -11.57 -17.47 4.74
C PHE A 88 -12.30 -18.80 4.98
N ASP A 89 -13.51 -18.92 4.45
CA ASP A 89 -14.40 -20.06 4.64
C ASP A 89 -15.12 -20.45 3.35
N GLU A 90 -15.45 -21.74 3.25
CA GLU A 90 -16.06 -22.33 2.05
C GLU A 90 -17.47 -21.77 1.79
N LYS A 91 -18.23 -21.50 2.86
CA LYS A 91 -19.61 -21.03 2.77
C LYS A 91 -19.68 -19.68 2.05
N SER A 92 -18.84 -18.72 2.47
CA SER A 92 -18.75 -17.41 1.84
C SER A 92 -18.31 -17.49 0.37
N ALA A 93 -17.43 -18.44 0.03
CA ALA A 93 -16.99 -18.66 -1.34
C ALA A 93 -18.14 -19.20 -2.22
N LYS A 94 -18.93 -20.16 -1.72
CA LYS A 94 -20.11 -20.69 -2.40
C LYS A 94 -21.21 -19.64 -2.57
N GLU A 95 -21.53 -18.89 -1.52
CA GLU A 95 -22.48 -17.77 -1.60
C GLU A 95 -22.07 -16.73 -2.65
N PHE A 96 -20.76 -16.52 -2.85
CA PHE A 96 -20.27 -15.66 -3.91
C PHE A 96 -20.51 -16.25 -5.30
N MET A 97 -20.23 -17.54 -5.50
CA MET A 97 -20.42 -18.25 -6.78
C MET A 97 -21.88 -18.26 -7.26
N GLU A 98 -22.83 -18.28 -6.32
CA GLU A 98 -24.27 -18.26 -6.62
C GLU A 98 -24.78 -16.92 -7.19
N LYS A 99 -23.92 -15.90 -7.29
CA LYS A 99 -24.33 -14.59 -7.78
C LYS A 99 -24.72 -14.63 -9.27
N PRO A 100 -25.83 -13.99 -9.65
CA PRO A 100 -26.36 -14.09 -11.01
C PRO A 100 -25.44 -13.51 -12.09
N ASN A 101 -24.53 -12.61 -11.72
CA ASN A 101 -23.54 -12.00 -12.60
C ASN A 101 -22.31 -12.87 -12.87
N ILE A 102 -22.18 -14.04 -12.24
CA ILE A 102 -21.09 -14.97 -12.49
C ILE A 102 -21.52 -15.95 -13.61
N HIS A 103 -20.62 -16.18 -14.57
CA HIS A 103 -20.86 -17.03 -15.73
C HIS A 103 -20.17 -18.38 -15.65
N GLU A 104 -18.91 -18.35 -15.24
CA GLU A 104 -18.05 -19.51 -15.06
C GLU A 104 -17.27 -19.30 -13.77
N GLU A 105 -17.11 -20.36 -12.98
CA GLU A 105 -16.44 -20.30 -11.70
C GLU A 105 -15.76 -21.62 -11.33
N VAL A 106 -14.65 -21.51 -10.62
CA VAL A 106 -13.90 -22.64 -10.07
C VAL A 106 -13.52 -22.29 -8.64
N LEU A 107 -13.91 -23.15 -7.69
CA LEU A 107 -13.49 -23.07 -6.29
C LEU A 107 -12.21 -23.88 -6.10
N ILE A 108 -11.22 -23.27 -5.46
CA ILE A 108 -9.93 -23.87 -5.12
C ILE A 108 -9.73 -23.72 -3.62
N GLU A 109 -9.46 -24.82 -2.91
CA GLU A 109 -9.02 -24.77 -1.52
C GLU A 109 -7.52 -24.47 -1.47
N LEU A 110 -7.17 -23.41 -0.76
CA LEU A 110 -5.81 -22.94 -0.52
C LEU A 110 -5.27 -23.64 0.74
N GLY A 111 -5.09 -24.95 0.65
CA GLY A 111 -4.60 -25.72 1.79
C GLY A 111 -4.70 -27.23 1.62
N GLU A 112 -3.75 -27.81 0.88
CA GLU A 112 -2.90 -28.93 1.32
C GLU A 112 -1.69 -28.96 0.35
N GLU A 113 -0.69 -28.09 0.56
CA GLU A 113 0.67 -28.45 0.15
C GLU A 113 1.13 -29.55 1.14
N LYS A 114 1.28 -30.77 0.61
CA LYS A 114 1.94 -31.90 1.27
C LYS A 114 3.40 -31.62 1.55
#